data_AF-A0A965FAV8-F1
#
_entry.id   AF-A0A965FAV8-F1
#
_cell.length_a   1.000
_cell.length_b   1.000
_cell.length_c   1.000
_cell.angle_alpha   90.00
_cell.angle_beta   90.00
_cell.angle_gamma   90.00
#
_symmetry.space_group_name_H-M   'P 1'
#
loop_
_entity.id
_entity.type
_entity.pdbx_description
1 polymer ?
#
loop_
_entity_poly.entity_id
_entity_poly.type
_entity_poly.pdbx_seq_one_letter_code
_entity_poly.pdbx_strand_id
1 'polypeptide(L)' 'MASEVDICNLALANLGDTATVASINPPEGSAQSEHCSRFYPIARDTLLEMHNWNFSTRRILLPEVA' A
#
# COMPACT_ATOMS: atom_id res chain seq x y z
N MET A 1 -9.12 11.65 -0.40
CA MET A 1 -8.61 10.27 -0.20
C MET A 1 -7.11 10.35 -0.47
N ALA A 2 -6.26 9.93 0.46
CA ALA A 2 -4.82 9.88 0.20
C ALA A 2 -4.56 8.79 -0.84
N SER A 3 -3.91 9.15 -1.95
CA SER A 3 -3.49 8.17 -2.94
C SER A 3 -2.32 7.35 -2.41
N GLU A 4 -2.04 6.21 -3.04
CA GLU A 4 -0.86 5.41 -2.72
C GLU A 4 0.43 6.24 -2.85
N VAL A 5 0.46 7.14 -3.83
CA VAL A 5 1.55 8.11 -4.06
C VAL A 5 1.68 9.10 -2.90
N ASP A 6 0.56 9.64 -2.39
CA ASP A 6 0.58 10.58 -1.25
C ASP A 6 1.12 9.91 0.02
N ILE A 7 0.73 8.65 0.27
CA ILE A 7 1.21 7.88 1.43
C ILE A 7 2.71 7.59 1.29
N CYS A 8 3.15 7.23 0.09
CA CYS A 8 4.56 7.00 -0.21
C CYS A 8 5.39 8.28 -0.04
N ASN A 9 4.93 9.41 -0.56
CA ASN A 9 5.59 10.71 -0.40
C ASN A 9 5.62 11.16 1.06
N LEU A 10 4.57 10.90 1.84
CA LEU A 10 4.60 11.16 3.28
C LEU A 10 5.68 10.31 3.97
N ALA A 11 5.80 9.03 3.64
CA ALA A 11 6.85 8.18 4.18
C ALA A 11 8.25 8.67 3.79
N LEU A 12 8.45 9.06 2.53
CA LEU A 12 9.71 9.62 2.02
C LEU A 12 10.07 10.95 2.69
N ALA A 13 9.10 11.83 2.93
CA ALA A 13 9.30 13.08 3.65
C ALA A 13 9.76 12.84 5.10
N ASN A 14 9.24 11.80 5.76
CA ASN A 14 9.70 11.40 7.10
C ASN A 14 11.14 10.87 7.11
N LEU A 15 11.62 10.33 5.97
CA LEU A 15 13.01 9.92 5.79
C LEU A 15 13.94 11.09 5.42
N GLY A 16 13.39 12.29 5.22
CA GLY A 16 14.14 13.48 4.79
C GLY A 16 14.35 13.58 3.28
N ASP A 17 13.64 12.77 2.48
CA ASP A 17 13.64 12.92 1.02
C ASP A 17 12.67 14.03 0.59
N THR A 18 12.90 14.57 -0.59
CA THR A 18 12.12 15.62 -1.25
C THR A 18 10.71 15.19 -1.67
N ALA A 19 10.35 13.91 -1.50
CA ALA A 19 8.99 13.38 -1.72
C ALA A 19 8.42 13.74 -3.11
N THR A 20 9.21 13.49 -4.15
CA THR A 20 8.92 13.88 -5.55
C THR A 20 8.29 12.77 -6.37
N VAL A 21 7.85 11.67 -5.75
CA VAL A 21 7.28 10.54 -6.49
C VAL A 21 5.92 10.93 -7.05
N ALA A 22 5.74 10.86 -8.37
CA ALA A 22 4.48 11.18 -9.04
C ALA A 22 3.66 9.92 -9.38
N SER A 23 4.32 8.79 -9.65
CA SER A 23 3.68 7.49 -9.86
C SER A 23 4.54 6.36 -9.30
N ILE A 24 3.87 5.37 -8.70
CA ILE A 24 4.46 4.13 -8.20
C ILE A 24 4.06 2.92 -9.06
N ASN A 25 3.08 3.09 -9.96
CA ASN A 25 2.62 2.05 -10.89
C ASN A 25 1.99 2.69 -12.15
N PRO A 26 2.71 2.73 -13.29
CA PRO A 26 4.08 2.24 -13.49
C PRO A 26 5.10 3.08 -12.68
N PRO A 27 6.19 2.48 -12.19
CA PRO A 27 7.25 3.23 -11.52
C PRO A 27 7.89 4.22 -12.50
N GLU A 28 8.04 5.47 -12.07
CA GLU A 28 8.62 6.57 -12.87
C GLU A 28 10.14 6.41 -13.10
N GLY A 29 10.73 5.26 -12.73
CA GLY A 29 12.15 4.94 -12.90
C GLY A 29 13.07 5.53 -11.83
N SER A 30 12.52 6.19 -10.81
CA SER A 30 13.29 6.61 -9.62
C SER A 30 13.40 5.46 -8.62
N ALA A 31 14.54 5.39 -7.92
CA ALA A 31 14.75 4.39 -6.87
C ALA A 31 13.63 4.48 -5.81
N GLN A 32 13.21 5.68 -5.44
CA GLN A 32 12.10 5.92 -4.53
C GLN A 32 10.80 5.29 -5.01
N SER A 33 10.44 5.48 -6.29
CA SER A 33 9.21 4.90 -6.84
C SER A 33 9.23 3.38 -6.83
N GLU A 34 10.38 2.76 -7.12
CA GLU A 34 10.55 1.31 -7.09
C GLU A 34 10.44 0.75 -5.67
N HIS A 35 11.05 1.43 -4.70
CA HIS A 35 10.97 1.05 -3.29
C HIS A 35 9.52 1.16 -2.80
N CYS A 36 8.87 2.29 -3.07
CA CYS A 36 7.47 2.51 -2.73
C CYS A 36 6.56 1.47 -3.37
N SER A 37 6.73 1.16 -4.66
CA SER A 37 5.96 0.14 -5.38
C SER A 37 6.11 -1.26 -4.76
N ARG A 38 7.31 -1.60 -4.26
CA ARG A 38 7.58 -2.89 -3.63
C ARG A 38 7.10 -2.98 -2.18
N PHE A 39 7.31 -1.94 -1.38
CA PHE A 39 7.07 -1.99 0.07
C PHE A 39 5.65 -1.57 0.46
N TYR A 40 5.02 -0.67 -0.29
CA TYR A 40 3.66 -0.22 0.00
C TYR A 40 2.62 -1.36 0.09
N PRO A 41 2.53 -2.30 -0.88
CA PRO A 41 1.56 -3.40 -0.78
C PRO A 41 1.83 -4.29 0.43
N ILE A 42 3.09 -4.58 0.75
CA ILE A 42 3.47 -5.41 1.91
C ILE A 42 3.04 -4.73 3.22
N ALA A 43 3.33 -3.44 3.37
CA ALA A 43 2.93 -2.69 4.56
C ALA A 43 1.40 -2.61 4.70
N ARG A 44 0.69 -2.38 3.59
CA ARG A 44 -0.78 -2.38 3.57
C ARG A 44 -1.34 -3.73 4.02
N ASP A 45 -0.89 -4.82 3.41
CA ASP A 45 -1.44 -6.14 3.66
C ASP A 45 -1.14 -6.61 5.09
N THR A 46 0.07 -6.35 5.60
CA THR A 46 0.42 -6.65 7.01
C THR A 46 -0.44 -5.88 8.01
N LEU A 47 -0.73 -4.59 7.75
CA LEU A 47 -1.65 -3.80 8.59
C LEU A 47 -3.08 -4.35 8.56
N LEU A 48 -3.54 -4.80 7.39
CA LEU A 48 -4.88 -5.38 7.24
C LEU A 48 -4.98 -6.77 7.88
N GLU A 49 -3.90 -7.54 7.91
CA GLU A 49 -3.86 -8.87 8.54
C GLU A 49 -3.74 -8.81 10.06
N MET A 50 -3.14 -7.76 10.63
CA MET A 50 -2.95 -7.64 12.09
C MET A 50 -4.25 -7.64 12.89
N HIS A 51 -5.36 -7.25 12.27
CA HIS A 51 -6.65 -7.21 12.94
C HIS A 51 -7.77 -7.45 11.93
N ASN A 52 -8.86 -8.10 12.35
CA ASN A 52 -10.06 -8.23 11.52
C ASN A 52 -10.81 -6.90 11.45
N TRP A 53 -10.33 -6.00 10.61
CA TRP A 53 -10.96 -4.71 10.38
C TRP A 53 -12.32 -4.90 9.72
N ASN A 54 -13.37 -4.32 10.31
CA ASN A 54 -14.73 -4.43 9.75
C ASN A 54 -14.83 -3.94 8.30
N PHE A 55 -14.02 -2.94 7.91
CA PHE A 55 -14.00 -2.43 6.53
C PHE A 55 -13.27 -3.36 5.55
N SER A 56 -12.38 -4.23 6.03
CA SER A 56 -11.60 -5.18 5.23
C SER A 56 -12.13 -6.60 5.31
N THR A 57 -13.22 -6.82 6.05
CA THR A 57 -13.80 -8.15 6.29
C THR A 57 -15.13 -8.28 5.55
N ARG A 58 -15.28 -9.34 4.74
CA ARG A 58 -16.55 -9.70 4.10
C ARG A 58 -16.90 -11.14 4.45
N ARG A 59 -18.16 -11.37 4.86
CA ARG A 59 -18.70 -12.72 5.06
C ARG A 59 -19.27 -13.23 3.74
N ILE A 60 -18.94 -14.47 3.40
CA ILE A 60 -19.47 -15.18 2.23
C ILE A 60 -20.01 -16.54 2.68
N LEU A 61 -21.05 -17.02 2.01
CA LEU A 61 -21.54 -18.39 2.22
C LEU A 61 -20.57 -19.34 1.50
N LEU A 62 -20.03 -20.32 2.22
CA LEU A 62 -19.19 -21.36 1.64
C LEU A 62 -20.09 -22.43 0.98
N PRO A 63 -19.74 -22.94 -0.21
CA PRO A 63 -20.47 -24.04 -0.84
C PRO A 63 -20.26 -25.34 -0.05
N GLU A 64 -21.27 -26.22 -0.08
CA GLU A 64 -21.19 -27.55 0.52
C GLU A 64 -20.16 -28.41 -0.23
N VAL A 65 -19.26 -29.07 0.50
CA VAL A 65 -18.26 -29.98 -0.07
C VAL A 65 -18.94 -31.34 -0.26
N ALA A 66 -19.03 -31.80 -1.51
CA ALA A 66 -19.59 -33.11 -1.89
C ALA A 66 -18.67 -34.29 -1.54
#